data_AF-A0AAC9KVI1-F1
#
_entry.id   AF-A0AAC9KVI1-F1
#
_cell.length_a   1.000
_cell.length_b   1.000
_cell.length_c   1.000
_cell.angle_alpha   90.00
_cell.angle_beta   90.00
_cell.angle_gamma   90.00
#
_symmetry.space_group_name_H-M   'P 1'
#
loop_
_entity.id
_entity.type
_entity.pdbx_description
1 polymer ?
#
loop_
_entity_poly.entity_id
_entity_poly.type
_entity_poly.pdbx_seq_one_letter_code
_entity_poly.pdbx_strand_id
1 'polypeptide(L)'
;MLLKKCIYGVDINPISVEITMLSLWINTFIFGTPLSFIEHHIKVGNALLGYAKDEFFNVVKKKFESGFSLFKKRIKEIITILEDIYQKIRGINDTIKEDIEKSKKIYKEYEESKDIDNLRIIFSLIKLYSLSFDKFLNIEFSDITSVISLIENILGNKTSSEDKEKIEKIRKLSSYYKFFHYGIEFPDIQEGFDIVIGNPPWEKTKFNETEFFSKHIPSYRKLVIKEQNSIKQEILSKDNHPLSIEYNEEKIV
;
A
#
# COMPACT_ATOMS: atom_id res chain seq x y z
N MET A 1 -4.15 -12.83 -24.18
CA MET A 1 -3.13 -13.33 -23.23
C MET A 1 -3.75 -13.48 -21.84
N LEU A 2 -3.61 -14.64 -21.18
CA LEU A 2 -4.28 -14.95 -19.90
C LEU A 2 -3.75 -14.07 -18.74
N LEU A 3 -2.45 -13.76 -18.76
CA LEU A 3 -1.74 -12.99 -17.73
C LEU A 3 -2.43 -11.65 -17.42
N LYS A 4 -2.66 -10.83 -18.45
CA LYS A 4 -3.32 -9.52 -18.38
C LYS A 4 -4.77 -9.56 -17.88
N LYS A 5 -5.39 -10.74 -17.78
CA LYS A 5 -6.80 -10.86 -17.39
C LYS A 5 -7.02 -11.42 -15.98
N CYS A 6 -5.99 -12.00 -15.38
CA CYS A 6 -6.16 -12.88 -14.22
C CYS A 6 -5.12 -12.67 -13.11
N ILE A 7 -3.94 -12.12 -13.42
CA ILE A 7 -2.88 -11.96 -12.42
C ILE A 7 -2.76 -10.48 -12.05
N TYR A 8 -2.78 -10.24 -10.75
CA TYR A 8 -2.56 -8.95 -10.11
C TYR A 8 -1.55 -9.16 -8.97
N GLY A 9 -0.76 -8.13 -8.69
CA GLY A 9 0.29 -8.19 -7.69
C GLY A 9 0.54 -6.82 -7.09
N VAL A 10 0.82 -6.81 -5.79
CA VAL A 10 1.25 -5.61 -5.07
C VAL A 10 2.41 -5.97 -4.16
N ASP A 11 3.47 -5.20 -4.21
CA ASP A 11 4.61 -5.35 -3.30
C ASP A 11 5.12 -3.96 -2.87
N ILE A 12 5.57 -3.86 -1.63
CA ILE A 12 6.06 -2.60 -1.07
C ILE A 12 7.43 -2.24 -1.65
N ASN A 13 8.23 -3.23 -2.08
CA ASN A 13 9.53 -3.03 -2.68
C ASN A 13 9.41 -2.88 -4.21
N PRO A 14 9.80 -1.73 -4.77
CA PRO A 14 9.74 -1.52 -6.22
C PRO A 14 10.56 -2.54 -7.03
N ILE A 15 11.68 -3.02 -6.48
CA ILE A 15 12.51 -4.02 -7.15
C ILE A 15 11.78 -5.36 -7.27
N SER A 16 11.03 -5.77 -6.24
CA SER A 16 10.21 -6.98 -6.29
C SER A 16 9.15 -6.91 -7.40
N VAL A 17 8.53 -5.73 -7.58
CA VAL A 17 7.55 -5.48 -8.64
C VAL A 17 8.18 -5.63 -10.03
N GLU A 18 9.34 -5.01 -10.26
CA GLU A 18 10.08 -5.11 -11.52
C GLU A 18 10.51 -6.54 -11.84
N ILE A 19 11.10 -7.25 -10.86
CA ILE A 19 11.51 -8.66 -11.00
C ILE A 19 10.29 -9.53 -11.29
N THR A 20 9.17 -9.27 -10.63
CA THR A 20 7.92 -10.01 -10.86
C THR A 20 7.44 -9.83 -12.29
N MET A 21 7.37 -8.60 -12.79
CA MET A 21 6.98 -8.34 -14.18
C MET A 21 7.92 -9.01 -15.17
N LEU A 22 9.24 -8.91 -14.97
CA LEU A 22 10.24 -9.58 -15.80
C LEU A 22 10.06 -11.10 -15.80
N SER A 23 9.86 -11.70 -14.63
CA SER A 23 9.64 -13.15 -14.48
C SER A 23 8.37 -13.60 -15.19
N LEU A 24 7.28 -12.86 -15.04
CA LEU A 24 6.01 -13.15 -15.72
C LEU A 24 6.17 -13.05 -17.24
N TRP A 25 6.85 -12.02 -17.74
CA TRP A 25 7.15 -11.89 -19.16
C TRP A 25 7.98 -13.05 -19.70
N ILE A 26 9.06 -13.44 -19.02
CA ILE A 26 9.91 -14.56 -19.45
C ILE A 26 9.11 -15.87 -19.53
N ASN A 27 8.27 -16.14 -18.54
CA ASN A 27 7.48 -17.39 -18.48
C ASN A 27 6.29 -17.41 -19.44
N THR A 28 5.80 -16.26 -19.89
CA THR A 28 4.61 -16.15 -20.75
C THR A 28 4.90 -15.65 -22.17
N PHE A 29 6.18 -15.42 -22.49
CA PHE A 29 6.61 -14.90 -23.78
C PHE A 29 6.28 -15.86 -24.93
N ILE A 30 5.74 -15.30 -26.01
CA ILE A 30 5.48 -16.02 -27.26
C ILE A 30 6.31 -15.34 -28.36
N PHE A 31 7.18 -16.12 -29.02
CA PHE A 31 7.99 -15.63 -30.13
C PHE A 31 7.14 -14.94 -31.21
N GLY A 32 7.58 -13.76 -31.65
CA GLY A 32 6.90 -12.98 -32.67
C GLY A 32 5.79 -12.05 -32.14
N THR A 33 5.51 -12.04 -30.83
CA THR A 33 4.57 -11.10 -30.20
C THR A 33 5.30 -10.12 -29.27
N PRO A 34 4.80 -8.88 -29.10
CA PRO A 34 5.36 -7.96 -28.12
C PRO A 34 5.03 -8.42 -26.69
N LEU A 35 5.81 -7.90 -25.72
CA LEU A 35 5.50 -8.13 -24.30
C LEU A 35 4.20 -7.41 -23.93
N SER A 36 3.26 -8.15 -23.33
CA SER A 36 1.99 -7.59 -22.88
C SER A 36 2.17 -6.50 -21.84
N PHE A 37 1.33 -5.48 -21.90
CA PHE A 37 1.28 -4.42 -20.91
C PHE A 37 0.57 -4.94 -19.64
N ILE A 38 1.28 -5.02 -18.52
CA ILE A 38 0.80 -5.57 -17.23
C ILE A 38 1.11 -4.66 -16.03
N GLU A 39 1.72 -3.50 -16.28
CA GLU A 39 2.15 -2.53 -15.26
C GLU A 39 0.96 -1.98 -14.45
N HIS A 40 -0.25 -2.02 -15.02
CA HIS A 40 -1.49 -1.65 -14.32
C HIS A 40 -2.01 -2.74 -13.37
N HIS A 41 -1.45 -3.96 -13.42
CA HIS A 41 -1.83 -5.09 -12.56
C HIS A 41 -0.76 -5.44 -11.54
N ILE A 42 0.52 -5.17 -11.82
CA ILE A 42 1.64 -5.41 -10.90
C ILE A 42 2.16 -4.05 -10.42
N LYS A 43 1.80 -3.67 -9.19
CA LYS A 43 1.97 -2.30 -8.68
C LYS A 43 2.82 -2.25 -7.42
N VAL A 44 3.46 -1.10 -7.22
CA VAL A 44 4.16 -0.79 -5.97
C VAL A 44 3.15 -0.29 -4.94
N GLY A 45 3.13 -0.90 -3.76
CA GLY A 45 2.20 -0.50 -2.70
C GLY A 45 2.30 -1.37 -1.45
N ASN A 46 1.74 -0.86 -0.36
CA ASN A 46 1.58 -1.59 0.88
C ASN A 46 0.19 -2.23 0.89
N ALA A 47 0.17 -3.55 0.68
CA ALA A 47 -1.05 -4.36 0.66
C ALA A 47 -1.91 -4.25 1.95
N LEU A 48 -1.31 -3.84 3.07
CA LEU A 48 -2.00 -3.74 4.37
C LEU A 48 -2.52 -2.33 4.66
N LEU A 49 -1.98 -1.30 3.99
CA LEU A 49 -2.33 0.09 4.24
C LEU A 49 -3.15 0.66 3.08
N GLY A 50 -4.45 0.43 3.15
CA GLY A 50 -5.40 0.96 2.19
C GLY A 50 -6.83 0.65 2.55
N TYR A 51 -7.70 0.66 1.54
CA TYR A 51 -9.08 0.24 1.68
C TYR A 51 -9.40 -0.81 0.62
N ALA A 52 -10.11 -1.85 1.01
CA ALA A 52 -10.88 -2.63 0.06
C ALA A 52 -12.03 -1.77 -0.51
N LYS A 53 -12.54 -2.14 -1.70
CA LYS A 53 -13.51 -1.34 -2.47
C LYS A 53 -14.74 -0.93 -1.63
N ASP A 54 -15.35 -1.87 -0.93
CA ASP A 54 -16.53 -1.61 -0.09
C ASP A 54 -16.20 -1.13 1.33
N GLU A 55 -15.01 -1.47 1.83
CA GLU A 55 -14.56 -1.10 3.18
C GLU A 55 -14.56 0.42 3.35
N PHE A 56 -14.08 1.15 2.34
CA PHE A 56 -14.09 2.61 2.34
C PHE A 56 -15.49 3.18 2.61
N PHE A 57 -16.49 2.77 1.82
CA PHE A 57 -17.85 3.28 1.97
C PHE A 57 -18.49 2.88 3.30
N ASN A 58 -18.12 1.72 3.85
CA ASN A 58 -18.59 1.25 5.15
C ASN A 58 -17.99 2.06 6.31
N VAL A 59 -16.68 2.32 6.28
CA VAL A 59 -16.00 3.17 7.27
C VAL A 59 -16.60 4.57 7.23
N VAL A 60 -16.77 5.12 6.03
CA VAL A 60 -17.31 6.47 5.91
C VAL A 60 -18.77 6.54 6.37
N LYS A 61 -19.61 5.55 6.02
CA LYS A 61 -21.00 5.50 6.49
C LYS A 61 -21.08 5.47 8.02
N LYS A 62 -20.22 4.67 8.68
CA LYS A 62 -20.21 4.55 10.15
C LYS A 62 -19.71 5.81 10.85
N LYS A 63 -18.73 6.51 10.27
CA LYS A 63 -18.13 7.68 10.92
C LYS A 63 -18.87 8.99 10.59
N PHE A 64 -19.42 9.15 9.40
CA PHE A 64 -19.87 10.44 8.86
C PHE A 64 -21.39 10.57 8.63
N GLU A 65 -22.18 9.60 9.08
CA GLU A 65 -23.66 9.43 9.07
C GLU A 65 -24.52 10.27 8.10
N SER A 66 -24.48 11.61 8.13
CA SER A 66 -25.37 12.52 7.40
C SER A 66 -24.70 13.40 6.31
N GLY A 67 -23.42 13.79 6.44
CA GLY A 67 -22.76 14.73 5.51
C GLY A 67 -22.23 14.11 4.21
N PHE A 68 -22.09 12.78 4.16
CA PHE A 68 -21.34 12.12 3.08
C PHE A 68 -22.16 11.78 1.82
N SER A 69 -23.49 11.93 1.84
CA SER A 69 -24.36 11.46 0.77
C SER A 69 -24.02 12.06 -0.61
N LEU A 70 -23.73 13.37 -0.64
CA LEU A 70 -23.38 14.08 -1.87
C LEU A 70 -22.01 13.67 -2.43
N PHE A 71 -20.99 13.53 -1.58
CA PHE A 71 -19.66 13.07 -2.02
C PHE A 71 -19.66 11.62 -2.45
N LYS A 72 -20.47 10.78 -1.79
CA LYS A 72 -20.61 9.36 -2.15
C LYS A 72 -21.01 9.19 -3.61
N LYS A 73 -21.97 9.98 -4.11
CA LYS A 73 -22.42 9.91 -5.50
C LYS A 73 -21.27 10.25 -6.46
N ARG A 74 -20.58 11.36 -6.19
CA ARG A 74 -19.49 11.83 -7.04
C ARG A 74 -18.28 10.89 -7.03
N ILE A 75 -17.92 10.34 -5.87
CA ILE A 75 -16.85 9.33 -5.76
C ILE A 75 -17.22 8.09 -6.57
N LYS A 76 -18.48 7.63 -6.49
CA LYS A 76 -18.94 6.50 -7.30
C LYS A 76 -18.87 6.77 -8.80
N GLU A 77 -19.27 7.96 -9.24
CA GLU A 77 -19.18 8.35 -10.66
C GLU A 77 -17.73 8.28 -11.16
N ILE A 78 -16.77 8.81 -10.38
CA ILE A 78 -15.35 8.75 -10.74
C ILE A 78 -14.85 7.29 -10.74
N ILE A 79 -15.25 6.46 -9.76
CA ILE A 79 -14.90 5.03 -9.74
C ILE A 79 -15.48 4.28 -10.96
N THR A 80 -16.70 4.60 -11.41
CA THR A 80 -17.25 3.99 -12.63
C THR A 80 -16.43 4.39 -13.87
N ILE A 81 -16.00 5.65 -13.96
CA ILE A 81 -15.10 6.09 -15.04
C ILE A 81 -13.77 5.32 -14.98
N LEU A 82 -13.26 5.05 -13.78
CA LEU A 82 -12.06 4.25 -13.57
C LEU A 82 -12.21 2.81 -14.08
N GLU A 83 -13.34 2.19 -13.74
CA GLU A 83 -13.68 0.85 -14.20
C GLU A 83 -13.72 0.79 -15.74
N ASP A 84 -14.36 1.77 -16.38
CA ASP A 84 -14.45 1.85 -17.84
C ASP A 84 -13.08 1.98 -18.51
N ILE A 85 -12.14 2.72 -17.92
CA ILE A 85 -10.77 2.85 -18.42
C ILE A 85 -10.05 1.50 -18.38
N TYR A 86 -10.14 0.76 -17.26
CA TYR A 86 -9.49 -0.55 -17.15
C TYR A 86 -10.14 -1.58 -18.09
N GLN A 87 -11.46 -1.54 -18.29
CA GLN A 87 -12.12 -2.40 -19.28
C GLN A 87 -11.63 -2.09 -20.70
N LYS A 88 -11.38 -0.82 -21.05
CA LYS A 88 -10.78 -0.45 -22.34
C LYS A 88 -9.38 -1.03 -22.50
N ILE A 89 -8.53 -0.93 -21.47
CA ILE A 89 -7.17 -1.51 -21.50
C ILE A 89 -7.24 -3.04 -21.64
N ARG A 90 -8.14 -3.69 -20.89
CA ARG A 90 -8.37 -5.15 -20.93
C ARG A 90 -8.89 -5.64 -22.29
N GLY A 91 -9.67 -4.82 -22.98
CA GLY A 91 -10.17 -5.10 -24.32
C GLY A 91 -9.11 -5.07 -25.42
N ILE A 92 -7.92 -4.53 -25.14
CA ILE A 92 -6.79 -4.51 -26.07
C ILE A 92 -6.01 -5.83 -25.94
N ASN A 93 -5.89 -6.58 -27.04
CA ASN A 93 -5.30 -7.91 -27.05
C ASN A 93 -3.76 -7.93 -27.02
N ASP A 94 -3.11 -6.77 -27.15
CA ASP A 94 -1.65 -6.62 -27.07
C ASP A 94 -0.90 -7.50 -28.09
N THR A 95 -1.45 -7.64 -29.29
CA THR A 95 -0.90 -8.54 -30.33
C THR A 95 0.17 -7.89 -31.19
N ILE A 96 0.08 -6.58 -31.37
CA ILE A 96 1.02 -5.76 -32.14
C ILE A 96 1.56 -4.62 -31.28
N LYS A 97 2.65 -4.00 -31.72
CA LYS A 97 3.31 -2.95 -30.95
C LYS A 97 2.39 -1.75 -30.70
N GLU A 98 1.55 -1.42 -31.68
CA GLU A 98 0.57 -0.34 -31.63
C GLU A 98 -0.47 -0.55 -30.52
N ASP A 99 -0.85 -1.81 -30.26
CA ASP A 99 -1.75 -2.17 -29.17
C ASP A 99 -1.12 -1.84 -27.81
N ILE A 100 0.16 -2.19 -27.64
CA ILE A 100 0.93 -1.90 -26.41
C ILE A 100 1.04 -0.39 -26.20
N GLU A 101 1.38 0.36 -27.24
CA GLU A 101 1.51 1.82 -27.16
C GLU A 101 0.17 2.47 -26.80
N LYS A 102 -0.95 1.96 -27.35
CA LYS A 102 -2.29 2.42 -26.99
C LYS A 102 -2.65 2.12 -25.54
N SER A 103 -2.41 0.89 -25.06
CA SER A 103 -2.62 0.50 -23.66
C SER A 103 -1.82 1.39 -22.71
N LYS A 104 -0.53 1.61 -23.01
CA LYS A 104 0.36 2.49 -22.23
C LYS A 104 -0.11 3.93 -22.21
N LYS A 105 -0.57 4.46 -23.34
CA LYS A 105 -1.08 5.83 -23.45
C LYS A 105 -2.32 6.04 -22.57
N ILE A 106 -3.31 5.14 -22.68
CA ILE A 106 -4.54 5.21 -21.87
C ILE A 106 -4.20 5.14 -20.38
N TYR A 107 -3.30 4.24 -19.99
CA TYR A 107 -2.89 4.12 -18.59
C TYR A 107 -2.13 5.35 -18.07
N LYS A 108 -1.27 5.95 -18.89
CA LYS A 108 -0.55 7.18 -18.53
C LYS A 108 -1.50 8.36 -18.32
N GLU A 109 -2.48 8.55 -19.21
CA GLU A 109 -3.52 9.57 -19.08
C GLU A 109 -4.33 9.37 -17.78
N TYR A 110 -4.53 8.11 -17.35
CA TYR A 110 -5.14 7.78 -16.07
C TYR A 110 -4.27 8.18 -14.87
N GLU A 111 -2.99 7.81 -14.86
CA GLU A 111 -2.08 8.13 -13.74
C GLU A 111 -1.89 9.64 -13.56
N GLU A 112 -1.96 10.42 -14.65
CA GLU A 112 -1.85 11.88 -14.66
C GLU A 112 -3.20 12.58 -14.39
N SER A 113 -4.30 11.84 -14.25
CA SER A 113 -5.63 12.42 -14.06
C SER A 113 -5.82 13.00 -12.66
N LYS A 114 -6.22 14.28 -12.62
CA LYS A 114 -6.47 15.01 -11.38
C LYS A 114 -7.59 14.41 -10.53
N ASP A 115 -8.63 13.85 -11.15
CA ASP A 115 -9.73 13.23 -10.40
C ASP A 115 -9.26 11.98 -9.63
N ILE A 116 -8.28 11.27 -10.17
CA ILE A 116 -7.77 10.03 -9.57
C ILE A 116 -6.79 10.35 -8.45
N ASP A 117 -5.95 11.34 -8.68
CA ASP A 117 -5.12 11.93 -7.62
C ASP A 117 -5.97 12.42 -6.44
N ASN A 118 -7.06 13.15 -6.73
CA ASN A 118 -8.04 13.58 -5.72
C ASN A 118 -8.65 12.39 -4.96
N LEU A 119 -9.03 11.30 -5.65
CA LEU A 119 -9.53 10.09 -4.98
C LEU A 119 -8.47 9.47 -4.06
N ARG A 120 -7.23 9.31 -4.53
CA ARG A 120 -6.11 8.79 -3.72
C ARG A 120 -5.91 9.62 -2.45
N ILE A 121 -5.96 10.95 -2.58
CA ILE A 121 -5.86 11.89 -1.44
C ILE A 121 -7.04 11.70 -0.47
N ILE A 122 -8.28 11.64 -0.97
CA ILE A 122 -9.48 11.48 -0.12
C ILE A 122 -9.44 10.16 0.64
N PHE A 123 -9.09 9.07 -0.03
CA PHE A 123 -8.98 7.76 0.61
C PHE A 123 -7.84 7.76 1.64
N SER A 124 -6.70 8.37 1.32
CA SER A 124 -5.57 8.50 2.25
C SER A 124 -5.93 9.33 3.47
N LEU A 125 -6.61 10.48 3.30
CA LEU A 125 -7.11 11.33 4.37
C LEU A 125 -7.98 10.53 5.34
N ILE A 126 -8.96 9.80 4.82
CA ILE A 126 -9.87 9.01 5.66
C ILE A 126 -9.13 7.86 6.34
N LYS A 127 -8.13 7.23 5.69
CA LYS A 127 -7.30 6.18 6.31
C LYS A 127 -6.44 6.73 7.45
N LEU A 128 -5.79 7.87 7.23
CA LEU A 128 -4.99 8.55 8.24
C LEU A 128 -5.85 8.96 9.44
N TYR A 129 -7.04 9.53 9.18
CA TYR A 129 -8.03 9.83 10.21
C TYR A 129 -8.47 8.56 10.97
N SER A 130 -8.66 7.44 10.26
CA SER A 130 -9.08 6.20 10.90
C SER A 130 -8.01 5.53 11.76
N LEU A 131 -6.73 5.76 11.46
CA LEU A 131 -5.59 5.22 12.19
C LEU A 131 -5.08 6.17 13.29
N SER A 132 -5.77 7.29 13.52
CA SER A 132 -5.38 8.31 14.51
C SER A 132 -3.93 8.77 14.34
N PHE A 133 -3.48 8.96 13.09
CA PHE A 133 -2.19 9.59 12.76
C PHE A 133 -2.18 11.10 13.06
N ASP A 134 -2.85 11.52 14.14
CA ASP A 134 -3.18 12.91 14.44
C ASP A 134 -1.92 13.75 14.67
N LYS A 135 -0.90 13.18 15.33
CA LYS A 135 0.38 13.86 15.60
C LYS A 135 1.22 14.14 14.35
N PHE A 136 1.12 13.32 13.30
CA PHE A 136 1.98 13.45 12.12
C PHE A 136 1.46 14.45 11.09
N LEU A 137 0.16 14.72 11.12
CA LEU A 137 -0.49 15.60 10.15
C LEU A 137 -0.57 17.05 10.61
N ASN A 138 -0.36 17.31 11.91
CA ASN A 138 -0.55 18.63 12.53
C ASN A 138 -1.93 19.21 12.20
N ILE A 139 -2.92 18.33 12.02
CA ILE A 139 -4.32 18.66 11.84
C ILE A 139 -4.97 18.23 13.15
N GLU A 140 -5.63 19.16 13.84
CA GLU A 140 -6.53 18.83 14.93
C GLU A 140 -7.74 18.09 14.35
N PHE A 141 -7.59 16.79 14.07
CA PHE A 141 -8.66 15.94 13.53
C PHE A 141 -9.76 15.64 14.55
N SER A 142 -9.81 16.35 15.67
CA SER A 142 -10.88 16.23 16.66
C SER A 142 -12.26 16.55 16.08
N ASP A 143 -12.35 17.29 14.97
CA ASP A 143 -13.62 17.63 14.32
C ASP A 143 -13.78 17.00 12.93
N ILE A 144 -14.73 16.07 12.84
CA ILE A 144 -15.16 15.40 11.62
C ILE A 144 -15.62 16.38 10.53
N THR A 145 -16.12 17.55 10.92
CA THR A 145 -16.58 18.62 10.02
C THR A 145 -15.43 19.14 9.16
N SER A 146 -14.23 19.26 9.72
CA SER A 146 -13.03 19.69 9.00
C SER A 146 -12.62 18.69 7.92
N VAL A 147 -12.77 17.39 8.20
CA VAL A 147 -12.49 16.33 7.22
C VAL A 147 -13.49 16.39 6.07
N ILE A 148 -14.79 16.54 6.38
CA ILE A 148 -15.84 16.68 5.35
C ILE A 148 -15.59 17.90 4.47
N SER A 149 -15.30 19.05 5.08
CA SER A 149 -15.03 20.30 4.35
C SER A 149 -13.81 20.20 3.43
N LEU A 150 -12.75 19.52 3.86
CA LEU A 150 -11.58 19.29 3.00
C LEU A 150 -11.92 18.39 1.81
N ILE A 151 -12.69 17.31 2.03
CA ILE A 151 -13.17 16.43 0.94
C ILE A 151 -14.03 17.22 -0.05
N GLU A 152 -14.92 18.07 0.46
CA GLU A 152 -15.75 19.01 -0.31
C GLU A 152 -14.91 19.91 -1.20
N ASN A 153 -13.88 20.54 -0.64
CA ASN A 153 -13.02 21.47 -1.36
C ASN A 153 -12.18 20.75 -2.43
N ILE A 154 -11.65 19.55 -2.12
CA ILE A 154 -10.90 18.72 -3.06
C ILE A 154 -11.78 18.36 -4.26
N LEU A 155 -12.95 17.78 -4.01
CA LEU A 155 -13.89 17.42 -5.07
C LEU A 155 -14.34 18.68 -5.80
N GLY A 156 -14.71 19.74 -5.10
CA GLY A 156 -15.16 21.01 -5.68
C GLY A 156 -14.12 21.76 -6.51
N ASN A 157 -12.84 21.35 -6.49
CA ASN A 157 -11.71 22.12 -7.02
C ASN A 157 -11.62 23.54 -6.41
N LYS A 158 -12.04 23.70 -5.15
CA LYS A 158 -12.09 24.98 -4.41
C LYS A 158 -11.07 25.02 -3.25
N THR A 159 -9.91 24.38 -3.44
CA THR A 159 -8.87 24.26 -2.39
C THR A 159 -8.19 25.60 -2.11
N SER A 160 -8.24 26.04 -0.85
CA SER A 160 -7.51 27.21 -0.33
C SER A 160 -5.99 26.96 -0.27
N SER A 161 -5.20 27.98 0.09
CA SER A 161 -3.76 27.82 0.35
C SER A 161 -3.48 26.85 1.50
N GLU A 162 -4.31 26.89 2.55
CA GLU A 162 -4.18 25.99 3.70
C GLU A 162 -4.55 24.55 3.33
N ASP A 163 -5.59 24.35 2.53
CA ASP A 163 -5.99 23.02 2.04
C ASP A 163 -4.86 22.38 1.23
N LYS A 164 -4.16 23.16 0.39
CA LYS A 164 -3.03 22.67 -0.40
C LYS A 164 -1.89 22.17 0.49
N GLU A 165 -1.60 22.85 1.60
CA GLU A 165 -0.59 22.39 2.54
C GLU A 165 -0.97 21.06 3.19
N LYS A 166 -2.25 20.92 3.60
CA LYS A 166 -2.79 19.66 4.15
C LYS A 166 -2.72 18.53 3.14
N ILE A 167 -3.16 18.78 1.90
CA ILE A 167 -3.09 17.83 0.78
C ILE A 167 -1.66 17.36 0.53
N GLU A 168 -0.70 18.26 0.55
CA GLU A 168 0.71 17.92 0.34
C GLU A 168 1.26 17.06 1.48
N LYS A 169 0.88 17.33 2.74
CA LYS A 169 1.23 16.46 3.88
C LYS A 169 0.62 15.05 3.73
N ILE A 170 -0.65 14.97 3.34
CA ILE A 170 -1.34 13.70 3.08
C ILE A 170 -0.62 12.92 1.98
N ARG A 171 -0.25 13.59 0.88
CA ARG A 171 0.50 13.00 -0.24
C ARG A 171 1.84 12.45 0.22
N LYS A 172 2.61 13.21 1.01
CA LYS A 172 3.91 12.78 1.55
C LYS A 172 3.78 11.54 2.43
N LEU A 173 2.82 11.51 3.34
CA LEU A 173 2.59 10.36 4.22
C LEU A 173 2.08 9.14 3.45
N SER A 174 1.12 9.33 2.55
CA SER A 174 0.61 8.27 1.67
C SER A 174 1.73 7.66 0.83
N SER A 175 2.64 8.49 0.30
CA SER A 175 3.80 8.03 -0.47
C SER A 175 4.82 7.31 0.41
N TYR A 176 5.14 7.86 1.59
CA TYR A 176 6.08 7.27 2.54
C TYR A 176 5.64 5.87 2.99
N TYR A 177 4.37 5.73 3.39
CA TYR A 177 3.80 4.44 3.80
C TYR A 177 3.30 3.58 2.63
N LYS A 178 3.40 4.11 1.39
CA LYS A 178 2.98 3.48 0.14
C LYS A 178 1.54 2.98 0.18
N PHE A 179 0.60 3.82 0.60
CA PHE A 179 -0.81 3.42 0.69
C PHE A 179 -1.31 2.84 -0.64
N PHE A 180 -2.05 1.74 -0.55
CA PHE A 180 -2.57 1.02 -1.71
C PHE A 180 -4.08 0.83 -1.59
N HIS A 181 -4.85 1.70 -2.24
CA HIS A 181 -6.31 1.65 -2.20
C HIS A 181 -6.85 0.75 -3.31
N TYR A 182 -7.14 -0.51 -3.00
CA TYR A 182 -7.54 -1.54 -3.97
C TYR A 182 -8.66 -1.10 -4.92
N GLY A 183 -9.68 -0.39 -4.42
CA GLY A 183 -10.78 0.09 -5.27
C GLY A 183 -10.39 1.16 -6.31
N ILE A 184 -9.24 1.82 -6.14
CA ILE A 184 -8.68 2.80 -7.08
C ILE A 184 -7.59 2.16 -7.94
N GLU A 185 -6.76 1.32 -7.33
CA GLU A 185 -5.58 0.74 -7.97
C GLU A 185 -5.92 -0.47 -8.83
N PHE A 186 -6.95 -1.25 -8.47
CA PHE A 186 -7.50 -2.37 -9.24
C PHE A 186 -9.02 -2.21 -9.40
N PRO A 187 -9.49 -1.16 -10.10
CA PRO A 187 -10.90 -0.80 -10.14
C PRO A 187 -11.77 -1.85 -10.85
N ASP A 188 -11.19 -2.57 -11.82
CA ASP A 188 -11.83 -3.64 -12.59
C ASP A 188 -12.15 -4.90 -11.78
N ILE A 189 -11.63 -5.00 -10.56
CA ILE A 189 -11.95 -6.07 -9.62
C ILE A 189 -13.22 -5.68 -8.85
N GLN A 190 -14.33 -6.33 -9.17
CA GLN A 190 -15.63 -6.06 -8.55
C GLN A 190 -15.95 -6.99 -7.38
N GLU A 191 -15.74 -8.29 -7.53
CA GLU A 191 -16.12 -9.31 -6.53
C GLU A 191 -14.94 -9.78 -5.66
N GLY A 192 -13.77 -9.16 -5.83
CA GLY A 192 -12.53 -9.57 -5.19
C GLY A 192 -11.75 -10.60 -6.00
N PHE A 193 -10.93 -11.39 -5.32
CA PHE A 193 -10.05 -12.38 -5.94
C PHE A 193 -10.51 -13.79 -5.58
N ASP A 194 -10.55 -14.70 -6.56
CA ASP A 194 -10.81 -16.12 -6.31
C ASP A 194 -9.72 -16.76 -5.43
N ILE A 195 -8.46 -16.32 -5.63
CA ILE A 195 -7.28 -16.81 -4.92
C ILE A 195 -6.39 -15.63 -4.56
N VAL A 196 -5.98 -15.56 -3.30
CA VAL A 196 -4.97 -14.59 -2.83
C VAL A 196 -3.79 -15.36 -2.27
N ILE A 197 -2.60 -15.09 -2.81
CA ILE A 197 -1.34 -15.66 -2.33
C ILE A 197 -0.54 -14.52 -1.72
N GLY A 198 -0.30 -14.61 -0.42
CA GLY A 198 0.54 -13.67 0.32
C GLY A 198 1.93 -14.26 0.58
N ASN A 199 2.87 -13.39 0.94
CA ASN A 199 4.14 -13.82 1.50
C ASN A 199 3.89 -14.35 2.92
N PRO A 200 3.97 -15.67 3.19
CA PRO A 200 3.75 -16.17 4.54
C PRO A 200 4.85 -15.63 5.46
N PRO A 201 4.59 -15.45 6.77
CA PRO A 201 5.63 -14.97 7.68
C PRO A 201 6.77 -15.99 7.74
N TRP A 202 7.94 -15.64 7.19
CA TRP A 202 9.15 -16.46 7.23
C TRP A 202 9.94 -16.26 8.52
N GLU A 203 9.75 -15.12 9.19
CA GLU A 203 10.30 -14.88 10.52
C GLU A 203 9.39 -15.49 11.58
N LYS A 204 9.98 -16.34 12.43
CA LYS A 204 9.31 -16.77 13.66
C LYS A 204 9.19 -15.52 14.54
N THR A 205 7.98 -15.14 14.91
CA THR A 205 7.66 -14.08 15.89
C THR A 205 8.14 -14.39 17.33
N LYS A 206 9.05 -15.35 17.49
CA LYS A 206 9.61 -15.73 18.78
C LYS A 206 11.04 -15.23 18.82
N PHE A 207 11.29 -14.31 19.76
CA PHE A 207 12.62 -13.85 20.11
C PHE A 207 13.60 -15.04 20.20
N ASN A 208 14.65 -14.99 19.39
CA ASN A 208 15.68 -16.02 19.32
C ASN A 208 16.90 -15.55 20.10
N GLU A 209 16.98 -15.93 21.38
CA GLU A 209 18.06 -15.54 22.29
C GLU A 209 19.45 -15.82 21.71
N THR A 210 19.63 -16.98 21.06
CA THR A 210 20.92 -17.36 20.47
C THR A 210 21.30 -16.43 19.33
N GLU A 211 20.34 -16.04 18.51
CA GLU A 211 20.56 -15.13 17.38
C GLU A 211 20.89 -13.72 17.84
N PHE A 212 20.17 -13.20 18.83
CA PHE A 212 20.45 -11.91 19.48
C PHE A 212 21.91 -11.83 19.95
N PHE A 213 22.34 -12.75 20.83
CA PHE A 213 23.72 -12.71 21.35
C PHE A 213 24.77 -12.95 20.27
N SER A 214 24.44 -13.69 19.20
CA SER A 214 25.36 -13.90 18.07
C SER A 214 25.63 -12.65 17.25
N LYS A 215 24.72 -11.67 17.25
CA LYS A 215 24.93 -10.37 16.57
C LYS A 215 26.06 -9.57 17.23
N HIS A 216 26.16 -9.64 18.56
CA HIS A 216 27.11 -8.85 19.35
C HIS A 216 28.36 -9.64 19.78
N ILE A 217 28.24 -10.97 19.88
CA ILE A 217 29.31 -11.87 20.29
C ILE A 217 29.49 -12.93 19.18
N PRO A 218 30.41 -12.70 18.21
CA PRO A 218 30.56 -13.55 17.02
C PRO A 218 30.79 -15.05 17.30
N SER A 219 31.37 -15.38 18.46
CA SER A 219 31.65 -16.77 18.87
C SER A 219 30.53 -17.41 19.69
N TYR A 220 29.45 -16.70 20.02
CA TYR A 220 28.43 -17.15 20.97
C TYR A 220 27.85 -18.53 20.63
N ARG A 221 27.50 -18.76 19.35
CA ARG A 221 26.97 -20.07 18.89
C ARG A 221 27.93 -21.23 19.05
N LYS A 222 29.23 -20.96 19.09
CA LYS A 222 30.28 -21.99 19.18
C LYS A 222 30.62 -22.35 20.63
N LEU A 223 30.16 -21.56 21.60
CA LEU A 223 30.39 -21.80 23.02
C LEU A 223 29.55 -22.96 23.54
N VAL A 224 30.02 -23.61 24.60
CA VAL A 224 29.24 -24.65 25.29
C VAL A 224 28.09 -23.97 26.05
N ILE A 225 26.94 -24.65 26.19
CA ILE A 225 25.72 -24.12 26.85
C ILE A 225 26.02 -23.47 28.22
N LYS A 226 26.94 -24.05 29.00
CA LYS A 226 27.35 -23.50 30.29
C LYS A 226 27.95 -22.09 30.15
N GLU A 227 28.83 -21.89 29.18
CA GLU A 227 29.50 -20.60 28.91
C GLU A 227 28.51 -19.58 28.35
N GLN A 228 27.61 -20.01 27.45
CA GLN A 228 26.53 -19.17 26.94
C GLN A 228 25.64 -18.63 28.07
N ASN A 229 25.29 -19.49 29.04
CA ASN A 229 24.50 -19.11 30.21
C ASN A 229 25.26 -18.19 31.16
N SER A 230 26.56 -18.40 31.36
CA SER A 230 27.39 -17.50 32.20
C SER A 230 27.47 -16.10 31.59
N ILE A 231 27.73 -15.99 30.29
CA ILE A 231 27.75 -14.71 29.56
C ILE A 231 26.38 -14.02 29.64
N LYS A 232 25.30 -14.79 29.45
CA LYS A 232 23.92 -14.29 29.57
C LYS A 232 23.67 -13.71 30.96
N GLN A 233 24.00 -14.45 32.02
CA GLN A 233 23.82 -13.97 33.39
C GLN A 233 24.67 -12.74 33.69
N GLU A 234 25.92 -12.69 33.22
CA GLU A 234 26.78 -11.53 33.42
C GLU A 234 26.24 -10.27 32.74
N ILE A 235 25.74 -10.39 31.51
CA ILE A 235 25.19 -9.25 30.76
C ILE A 235 23.84 -8.82 31.32
N LEU A 236 22.93 -9.75 31.62
CA LEU A 236 21.57 -9.45 32.06
C LEU A 236 21.47 -9.09 33.55
N SER A 237 22.49 -9.38 34.37
CA SER A 237 22.53 -8.97 35.79
C SER A 237 22.87 -7.49 35.98
N LYS A 238 23.31 -6.80 34.92
CA LYS A 238 23.67 -5.38 34.94
C LYS A 238 22.56 -4.59 34.24
N ASP A 239 21.65 -4.01 35.02
CA ASP A 239 20.48 -3.28 34.51
C ASP A 239 20.84 -2.12 33.55
N ASN A 240 22.03 -1.51 33.71
CA ASN A 240 22.52 -0.43 32.85
C ASN A 240 23.41 -0.91 31.69
N HIS A 241 23.51 -2.22 31.44
CA HIS A 241 24.31 -2.73 30.33
C HIS A 241 23.55 -2.50 29.01
N PRO A 242 24.16 -1.90 27.96
CA PRO A 242 23.47 -1.61 26.69
C PRO A 242 22.76 -2.83 26.08
N LEU A 243 23.45 -3.98 26.06
CA LEU A 243 22.85 -5.24 25.56
C LEU A 243 21.72 -5.80 26.44
N SER A 244 21.66 -5.45 27.73
CA SER A 244 20.55 -5.86 28.61
C SER A 244 19.28 -5.06 28.29
N ILE A 245 19.43 -3.76 28.02
CA ILE A 245 18.34 -2.89 27.61
C ILE A 245 17.79 -3.35 26.25
N GLU A 246 18.66 -3.52 25.25
CA GLU A 246 18.31 -3.96 23.89
C GLU A 246 17.66 -5.36 23.89
N TYR A 247 18.15 -6.28 24.73
CA TYR A 247 17.56 -7.61 24.90
C TYR A 247 16.12 -7.55 25.42
N ASN A 248 15.85 -6.70 26.41
CA ASN A 248 14.53 -6.56 26.99
C ASN A 248 13.56 -5.87 26.02
N GLU A 249 14.04 -4.94 25.19
CA GLU A 249 13.25 -4.31 24.14
C GLU A 249 12.88 -5.32 23.03
N GLU A 250 13.86 -6.08 22.49
CA GLU A 250 13.61 -7.06 21.43
C GLU A 250 12.77 -8.27 21.89
N LYS A 251 12.79 -8.61 23.19
CA LYS A 251 12.03 -9.76 23.74
C LYS A 251 10.54 -9.46 23.94
N ILE A 252 10.17 -8.18 24.10
CA ILE A 252 8.78 -7.76 24.35
C ILE A 252 7.99 -7.60 23.04
N VAL A 253 8.70 -7.47 21.91
CA VAL A 253 8.16 -7.39 20.54
C VAL A 253 7.79 -8.80 20.03
#